data_AF-A0A7K3A6I2-F1
#
_entry.id   AF-A0A7K3A6I2-F1
#
_cell.length_a   1.000
_cell.length_b   1.000
_cell.length_c   1.000
_cell.angle_alpha   90.00
_cell.angle_beta   90.00
_cell.angle_gamma   90.00
#
_symmetry.space_group_name_H-M   'P 1'
#
loop_
_entity.id
_entity.type
_entity.pdbx_description
1 polymer ?
#
loop_
_entity_poly.entity_id
_entity_poly.type
_entity_poly.pdbx_seq_one_letter_code
_entity_poly.pdbx_strand_id
1 'polypeptide(L)'
;MPTLTITVPNHAKLRADAEKSVTEELGKIARPDDRFKRACEIVQQADLEIAAHQDERNQAALSLWFYDDVRGLNKIMGITPNAYSEMRRIALRGDRKATINHGGSMQGRLTAEERAAAAKEAGVPHVEDAAETLSENSQIVSVATARRSAAMPFLQDAALALTEAPYEMTTNELAELGNVTPKYARDVKNDAKRRRQR
;
A
#
# COMPACT_ATOMS: atom_id res chain seq x y z
N MET A 1 7.81 -10.82 -31.79
CA MET A 1 7.76 -10.77 -30.31
C MET A 1 6.36 -11.20 -29.89
N PRO A 2 6.21 -12.23 -29.05
CA PRO A 2 4.91 -12.57 -28.49
C PRO A 2 4.34 -11.34 -27.78
N THR A 3 3.08 -11.00 -28.05
CA THR A 3 2.38 -9.92 -27.37
C THR A 3 2.13 -10.34 -25.93
N LEU A 4 2.98 -9.86 -25.02
CA LEU A 4 2.82 -10.01 -23.58
C LEU A 4 1.46 -9.43 -23.18
N THR A 5 0.51 -10.29 -22.80
CA THR A 5 -0.84 -9.89 -22.42
C THR A 5 -0.90 -9.76 -20.91
N ILE A 6 -1.00 -8.54 -20.40
CA ILE A 6 -1.12 -8.28 -18.95
C ILE A 6 -2.56 -7.91 -18.63
N THR A 7 -3.15 -8.63 -17.68
CA THR A 7 -4.47 -8.30 -17.14
C THR A 7 -4.37 -7.04 -16.27
N VAL A 8 -5.23 -6.05 -16.54
CA VAL A 8 -5.36 -4.87 -15.68
C VAL A 8 -6.47 -5.15 -14.66
N PRO A 9 -6.16 -5.24 -13.35
CA PRO A 9 -7.20 -5.47 -12.36
C PRO A 9 -8.17 -4.29 -12.26
N ASN A 10 -9.45 -4.59 -11.97
CA ASN A 10 -10.43 -3.56 -11.66
C ASN A 10 -10.24 -3.08 -10.20
N HIS A 11 -9.20 -2.28 -9.97
CA HIS A 11 -8.85 -1.78 -8.64
C HIS A 11 -9.98 -0.99 -7.97
N ALA A 12 -10.78 -0.25 -8.75
CA ALA A 12 -11.90 0.51 -8.20
C ALA A 12 -12.92 -0.42 -7.54
N LYS A 13 -13.31 -1.49 -8.25
CA LYS A 13 -14.23 -2.49 -7.70
C LYS A 13 -13.62 -3.25 -6.52
N LEU A 14 -12.37 -3.71 -6.65
CA LEU A 14 -11.69 -4.46 -5.59
C LEU A 14 -11.60 -3.66 -4.28
N ARG A 15 -11.30 -2.37 -4.37
CA ARG A 15 -11.25 -1.48 -3.19
C ARG A 15 -12.64 -1.25 -2.61
N ALA A 16 -13.63 -0.95 -3.45
CA ALA A 16 -15.00 -0.73 -2.99
C ALA A 16 -15.58 -1.96 -2.30
N ASP A 17 -15.38 -3.16 -2.85
CA ASP A 17 -15.84 -4.40 -2.26
C ASP A 17 -15.16 -4.67 -0.90
N ALA A 18 -13.83 -4.45 -0.82
CA ALA A 18 -13.07 -4.60 0.41
C ALA A 18 -13.45 -3.57 1.50
N GLU A 19 -13.61 -2.31 1.12
CA GLU A 19 -14.06 -1.22 2.00
C GLU A 19 -15.46 -1.52 2.55
N LYS A 20 -16.38 -1.95 1.69
CA LYS A 20 -17.73 -2.35 2.08
C LYS A 20 -17.70 -3.50 3.08
N SER A 21 -16.94 -4.56 2.79
CA SER A 21 -16.82 -5.72 3.68
C SER A 21 -16.34 -5.32 5.08
N VAL A 22 -15.28 -4.52 5.18
CA VAL A 22 -14.72 -4.09 6.48
C VAL A 22 -15.69 -3.15 7.22
N THR A 23 -16.33 -2.24 6.50
CA THR A 23 -17.29 -1.28 7.09
C THR A 23 -18.52 -2.01 7.64
N GLU A 24 -19.05 -2.98 6.90
CA GLU A 24 -20.19 -3.80 7.35
C GLU A 24 -19.82 -4.70 8.53
N GLU A 25 -18.63 -5.27 8.53
CA GLU A 25 -18.13 -6.09 9.64
C GLU A 25 -17.98 -5.26 10.92
N LEU A 26 -17.18 -4.19 10.87
CA LEU A 26 -16.89 -3.36 12.04
C LEU A 26 -18.11 -2.55 12.51
N GLY A 27 -19.01 -2.18 11.59
CA GLY A 27 -20.25 -1.49 11.90
C GLY A 27 -21.25 -2.33 12.70
N LYS A 28 -21.19 -3.67 12.61
CA LYS A 28 -22.04 -4.58 13.39
C LYS A 28 -21.56 -4.78 14.83
N ILE A 29 -20.30 -4.44 15.13
CA ILE A 29 -19.72 -4.64 16.45
C ILE A 29 -20.14 -3.48 17.36
N ALA A 30 -21.05 -3.74 18.30
CA ALA A 30 -21.61 -2.70 19.16
C ALA A 30 -20.62 -2.25 20.24
N ARG A 31 -19.89 -3.19 20.86
CA ARG A 31 -18.98 -2.87 21.96
C ARG A 31 -17.68 -2.24 21.44
N PRO A 32 -17.21 -1.12 22.04
CA PRO A 32 -16.03 -0.42 21.56
C PRO A 32 -14.74 -1.21 21.77
N ASP A 33 -14.64 -2.04 22.81
CA ASP A 33 -13.48 -2.90 23.07
C ASP A 33 -13.32 -3.98 22.00
N ASP A 34 -14.41 -4.67 21.67
CA ASP A 34 -14.42 -5.69 20.60
C ASP A 34 -14.16 -5.06 19.22
N ARG A 35 -14.74 -3.88 18.96
CA ARG A 35 -14.52 -3.15 17.70
C ARG A 35 -13.07 -2.72 17.57
N PHE A 36 -12.46 -2.23 18.64
CA PHE A 36 -11.05 -1.83 18.66
C PHE A 36 -10.13 -3.03 18.37
N LYS A 37 -10.33 -4.15 19.07
CA LYS A 37 -9.59 -5.41 18.83
C LYS A 37 -9.69 -5.83 17.37
N ARG A 38 -10.91 -5.91 16.85
CA ARG A 38 -11.13 -6.40 15.49
C ARG A 38 -10.53 -5.47 14.44
N ALA A 39 -10.64 -4.15 14.64
CA ALA A 39 -10.02 -3.19 13.75
C ALA A 39 -8.48 -3.27 13.77
N CYS A 40 -7.87 -3.49 14.95
CA CYS A 40 -6.43 -3.76 15.07
C CYS A 40 -6.02 -4.99 14.26
N GLU A 41 -6.74 -6.11 14.42
CA GLU A 41 -6.47 -7.35 13.68
C GLU A 41 -6.52 -7.14 12.17
N ILE A 42 -7.56 -6.45 11.67
CA ILE A 42 -7.70 -6.17 10.23
C ILE A 42 -6.53 -5.31 9.73
N VAL A 43 -6.13 -4.28 10.48
CA VAL A 43 -5.00 -3.42 10.11
C VAL A 43 -3.69 -4.21 10.10
N GLN A 44 -3.44 -5.03 11.13
CA GLN A 44 -2.23 -5.86 11.22
C GLN A 44 -2.16 -6.89 10.08
N GLN A 45 -3.26 -7.59 9.80
CA GLN A 45 -3.32 -8.54 8.67
C GLN A 45 -3.06 -7.84 7.35
N ALA A 46 -3.68 -6.67 7.13
CA ALA A 46 -3.46 -5.90 5.93
C ALA A 46 -2.02 -5.39 5.81
N ASP A 47 -1.40 -4.96 6.91
CA ASP A 47 0.01 -4.54 6.92
C ASP A 47 0.94 -5.71 6.58
N LEU A 48 0.65 -6.93 7.07
CA LEU A 48 1.40 -8.15 6.72
C LEU A 48 1.23 -8.52 5.24
N GLU A 49 0.01 -8.48 4.70
CA GLU A 49 -0.26 -8.74 3.28
C GLU A 49 0.46 -7.71 2.38
N ILE A 50 0.45 -6.43 2.76
CA ILE A 50 1.18 -5.39 2.01
C ILE A 50 2.68 -5.67 2.07
N ALA A 51 3.24 -5.94 3.24
CA ALA A 51 4.66 -6.19 3.41
C ALA A 51 5.13 -7.44 2.65
N ALA A 52 4.30 -8.50 2.60
CA ALA A 52 4.61 -9.74 1.89
C ALA A 52 4.68 -9.56 0.37
N HIS A 53 3.82 -8.72 -0.22
CA HIS A 53 3.63 -8.68 -1.68
C HIS A 53 4.10 -7.40 -2.36
N GLN A 54 4.30 -6.30 -1.61
CA GLN A 54 4.61 -5.00 -2.21
C GLN A 54 5.94 -4.98 -2.96
N ASP A 55 6.98 -5.61 -2.40
CA ASP A 55 8.32 -5.55 -2.98
C ASP A 55 8.40 -6.37 -4.26
N GLU A 56 7.84 -7.59 -4.27
CA GLU A 56 7.72 -8.43 -5.47
C GLU A 56 6.88 -7.73 -6.55
N ARG A 57 5.74 -7.13 -6.20
CA ARG A 57 4.94 -6.32 -7.14
C ARG A 57 5.76 -5.21 -7.78
N ASN A 58 6.52 -4.48 -6.95
CA ASN A 58 7.33 -3.36 -7.42
C ASN A 58 8.47 -3.86 -8.32
N GLN A 59 9.15 -4.94 -7.95
CA GLN A 59 10.19 -5.57 -8.76
C GLN A 59 9.66 -6.03 -10.12
N ALA A 60 8.52 -6.71 -10.15
CA ALA A 60 7.87 -7.14 -11.39
C ALA A 60 7.54 -5.95 -12.32
N ALA A 61 6.97 -4.87 -11.75
CA ALA A 61 6.69 -3.64 -12.51
C ALA A 61 7.96 -2.96 -13.06
N LEU A 62 9.05 -2.96 -12.29
CA LEU A 62 10.33 -2.41 -12.74
C LEU A 62 10.91 -3.27 -13.85
N SER A 63 10.88 -4.60 -13.68
CA SER A 63 11.37 -5.56 -14.66
C SER A 63 10.73 -5.35 -16.04
N LEU A 64 9.40 -5.34 -16.08
CA LEU A 64 8.61 -5.12 -17.29
C LEU A 64 8.90 -3.76 -17.95
N TRP A 65 9.23 -2.74 -17.16
CA TRP A 65 9.55 -1.41 -17.70
C TRP A 65 10.97 -1.33 -18.28
N PHE A 66 11.94 -1.95 -17.59
CA PHE A 66 13.34 -1.88 -17.96
C PHE A 66 13.72 -2.82 -19.10
N TYR A 67 13.19 -4.04 -19.08
CA TYR A 67 13.61 -5.10 -19.98
C TYR A 67 12.61 -5.34 -21.12
N ASP A 68 11.30 -5.23 -20.85
CA ASP A 68 10.24 -5.62 -21.81
C ASP A 68 9.50 -4.44 -22.46
N ASP A 69 9.89 -3.21 -22.14
CA ASP A 69 9.29 -1.96 -22.64
C ASP A 69 7.77 -1.82 -22.40
N VAL A 70 7.23 -2.45 -21.36
CA VAL A 70 5.79 -2.36 -21.06
C VAL A 70 5.44 -0.98 -20.51
N ARG A 71 4.32 -0.42 -21.01
CA ARG A 71 3.81 0.91 -20.64
C ARG A 71 2.49 0.80 -19.87
N GLY A 72 2.12 1.87 -19.17
CA GLY A 72 0.85 1.93 -18.43
C GLY A 72 0.81 1.07 -17.16
N LEU A 73 1.96 0.60 -16.68
CA LEU A 73 2.10 -0.29 -15.52
C LEU A 73 1.50 0.30 -14.23
N ASN A 74 1.44 1.63 -14.09
CA ASN A 74 0.78 2.28 -12.97
C ASN A 74 -0.71 1.91 -12.86
N LYS A 75 -1.40 1.65 -13.98
CA LYS A 75 -2.81 1.22 -13.99
C LYS A 75 -2.94 -0.21 -13.48
N ILE A 76 -2.03 -1.10 -13.88
CA ILE A 76 -1.97 -2.50 -13.43
C ILE A 76 -1.65 -2.57 -11.93
N MET A 77 -0.81 -1.66 -11.43
CA MET A 77 -0.49 -1.53 -10.01
C MET A 77 -1.59 -0.86 -9.18
N GLY A 78 -2.56 -0.20 -9.83
CA GLY A 78 -3.56 0.62 -9.17
C GLY A 78 -3.00 1.88 -8.48
N ILE A 79 -1.82 2.38 -8.87
CA ILE A 79 -1.19 3.56 -8.25
C ILE A 79 -1.21 4.78 -9.17
N THR A 80 -0.95 5.94 -8.61
CA THR A 80 -0.85 7.19 -9.38
C THR A 80 0.37 7.16 -10.30
N PRO A 81 0.34 7.85 -11.46
CA PRO A 81 1.51 7.99 -12.32
C PRO A 81 2.73 8.58 -11.58
N ASN A 82 2.49 9.48 -10.62
CA ASN A 82 3.58 10.07 -9.83
C ASN A 82 4.23 9.05 -8.91
N ALA A 83 3.45 8.25 -8.16
CA ALA A 83 3.99 7.19 -7.31
C ALA A 83 4.81 6.17 -8.12
N TYR A 84 4.31 5.80 -9.31
CA TYR A 84 5.06 4.94 -10.23
C TYR A 84 6.36 5.58 -10.73
N SER A 85 6.36 6.89 -10.97
CA SER A 85 7.59 7.61 -11.33
C SER A 85 8.59 7.65 -10.18
N GLU A 86 8.14 7.88 -8.96
CA GLU A 86 9.00 7.90 -7.77
C GLU A 86 9.63 6.54 -7.52
N MET A 87 8.87 5.45 -7.65
CA MET A 87 9.36 4.08 -7.53
C MET A 87 10.53 3.81 -8.50
N ARG A 88 10.40 4.21 -9.77
CA ARG A 88 11.48 4.05 -10.77
C ARG A 88 12.73 4.87 -10.42
N ARG A 89 12.56 6.09 -9.88
CA ARG A 89 13.69 6.94 -9.47
C ARG A 89 14.44 6.34 -8.29
N ILE A 90 13.70 5.86 -7.29
CA ILE A 90 14.26 5.17 -6.12
C ILE A 90 15.03 3.93 -6.57
N ALA A 91 14.46 3.12 -7.46
CA ALA A 91 15.13 1.92 -7.95
C ALA A 91 16.46 2.21 -8.65
N LEU A 92 16.55 3.29 -9.43
CA LEU A 92 17.77 3.62 -10.18
C LEU A 92 18.82 4.42 -9.39
N ARG A 93 18.38 5.26 -8.46
CA ARG A 93 19.22 6.31 -7.86
C ARG A 93 19.13 6.38 -6.34
N GLY A 94 18.28 5.60 -5.70
CA GLY A 94 18.00 5.68 -4.27
C GLY A 94 17.27 6.96 -3.83
N ASP A 95 16.89 7.85 -4.77
CA ASP A 95 16.25 9.13 -4.48
C ASP A 95 15.01 9.37 -5.34
N ARG A 96 13.86 9.61 -4.70
CA ARG A 96 12.57 9.94 -5.32
C ARG A 96 12.57 11.24 -6.13
N LYS A 97 13.51 12.15 -5.86
CA LYS A 97 13.66 13.44 -6.56
C LYS A 97 14.65 13.39 -7.72
N ALA A 98 15.36 12.27 -7.91
CA ALA A 98 16.34 12.13 -8.98
C ALA A 98 15.70 12.16 -10.39
N THR A 99 16.50 12.55 -11.38
CA THR A 99 16.16 12.40 -12.80
C THR A 99 16.48 10.98 -13.28
N ILE A 100 15.54 10.38 -14.03
CA ILE A 100 15.75 9.06 -14.67
C ILE A 100 16.54 9.19 -15.98
N ASN A 101 16.47 10.36 -16.64
CA ASN A 101 17.04 10.56 -17.96
C ASN A 101 18.53 10.97 -17.88
N HIS A 102 19.35 10.44 -18.78
CA HIS A 102 20.74 10.88 -18.94
C HIS A 102 20.80 12.39 -19.28
N GLY A 103 21.77 13.09 -18.68
CA GLY A 103 22.00 14.52 -18.90
C GLY A 103 21.01 15.49 -18.22
N GLY A 104 20.08 14.99 -17.38
CA GLY A 104 19.18 15.85 -16.61
C GLY A 104 18.04 16.51 -17.41
N SER A 105 17.90 16.18 -18.70
CA SER A 105 16.78 16.65 -19.52
C SER A 105 15.49 15.94 -19.13
N MET A 106 14.43 16.71 -18.86
CA MET A 106 13.08 16.18 -18.65
C MET A 106 12.47 15.55 -19.92
N GLN A 107 13.02 15.86 -21.11
CA GLN A 107 12.49 15.43 -22.40
C GLN A 107 13.19 14.20 -23.00
N GLY A 108 14.41 13.89 -22.59
CA GLY A 108 15.15 12.71 -23.07
C GLY A 108 14.43 11.41 -22.68
N ARG A 109 14.23 10.49 -23.61
CA ARG A 109 13.75 9.12 -23.29
C ARG A 109 14.92 8.17 -23.42
N LEU A 110 15.16 7.37 -22.40
CA LEU A 110 16.10 6.24 -22.49
C LEU A 110 15.63 5.28 -23.58
N THR A 111 16.56 4.85 -24.42
CA THR A 111 16.38 3.72 -25.34
C THR A 111 16.16 2.41 -24.56
N ALA A 112 15.78 1.34 -25.24
CA ALA A 112 15.65 0.02 -24.61
C ALA A 112 16.98 -0.48 -24.03
N GLU A 113 18.08 -0.29 -24.78
CA GLU A 113 19.42 -0.69 -24.35
C GLU A 113 19.89 0.11 -23.13
N GLU A 114 19.71 1.43 -23.13
CA GLU A 114 20.07 2.28 -21.98
C GLU A 114 19.26 1.94 -20.73
N ARG A 115 17.98 1.60 -20.87
CA ARG A 115 17.16 1.15 -19.73
C ARG A 115 17.68 -0.15 -19.14
N ALA A 116 17.92 -1.15 -19.97
CA ALA A 116 18.43 -2.43 -19.51
C ALA A 116 19.83 -2.30 -18.87
N ALA A 117 20.69 -1.42 -19.42
CA ALA A 117 21.99 -1.13 -18.85
C ALA A 117 21.87 -0.43 -17.48
N ALA A 118 21.03 0.60 -17.36
CA ALA A 118 20.80 1.30 -16.11
C ALA A 118 20.18 0.40 -15.04
N ALA A 119 19.29 -0.52 -15.43
CA ALA A 119 18.69 -1.51 -14.54
C ALA A 119 19.74 -2.47 -13.98
N LYS A 120 20.64 -2.98 -14.84
CA LYS A 120 21.76 -3.85 -14.43
C LYS A 120 22.73 -3.13 -13.49
N GLU A 121 23.09 -1.88 -13.81
CA GLU A 121 23.95 -1.05 -12.95
C GLU A 121 23.33 -0.83 -11.57
N ALA A 122 22.00 -0.61 -11.53
CA ALA A 122 21.25 -0.42 -10.29
C ALA A 122 20.89 -1.73 -9.56
N GLY A 123 21.24 -2.90 -10.10
CA GLY A 123 20.94 -4.20 -9.51
C GLY A 123 19.46 -4.62 -9.59
N VAL A 124 18.68 -4.05 -10.52
CA VAL A 124 17.27 -4.41 -10.72
C VAL A 124 17.19 -5.73 -11.51
N PRO A 125 16.61 -6.82 -10.94
CA PRO A 125 16.58 -8.11 -11.60
C PRO A 125 15.60 -8.17 -12.78
N HIS A 126 15.91 -9.03 -13.75
CA HIS A 126 14.95 -9.45 -14.76
C HIS A 126 14.11 -10.61 -14.19
N VAL A 127 12.79 -10.47 -14.19
CA VAL A 127 11.83 -11.39 -13.58
C VAL A 127 11.05 -12.07 -14.70
N GLU A 128 11.15 -13.40 -14.80
CA GLU A 128 10.64 -14.17 -15.94
C GLU A 128 9.10 -14.16 -16.03
N ASP A 129 8.42 -14.20 -14.89
CA ASP A 129 6.95 -14.23 -14.75
C ASP A 129 6.36 -12.86 -14.38
N ALA A 130 7.09 -11.77 -14.64
CA ALA A 130 6.77 -10.44 -14.13
C ALA A 130 5.35 -9.97 -14.46
N ALA A 131 4.79 -10.36 -15.62
CA ALA A 131 3.43 -10.00 -16.02
C ALA A 131 2.36 -10.56 -15.07
N GLU A 132 2.47 -11.83 -14.71
CA GLU A 132 1.54 -12.54 -13.84
C GLU A 132 1.73 -12.06 -12.40
N THR A 133 2.97 -12.11 -11.91
CA THR A 133 3.36 -11.63 -10.57
C THR A 133 2.90 -10.20 -10.31
N LEU A 134 3.03 -9.31 -11.30
CA LEU A 134 2.56 -7.94 -11.18
C LEU A 134 1.04 -7.89 -10.99
N SER A 135 0.28 -8.58 -11.84
CA SER A 135 -1.19 -8.54 -11.81
C SER A 135 -1.74 -9.11 -10.50
N GLU A 136 -1.22 -10.25 -10.05
CA GLU A 136 -1.67 -10.91 -8.82
C GLU A 136 -1.33 -10.08 -7.57
N ASN A 137 -0.06 -9.71 -7.40
CA ASN A 137 0.36 -8.95 -6.22
C ASN A 137 -0.26 -7.55 -6.21
N SER A 138 -0.59 -6.96 -7.37
CA SER A 138 -1.31 -5.68 -7.41
C SER A 138 -2.74 -5.78 -6.90
N GLN A 139 -3.43 -6.90 -7.13
CA GLN A 139 -4.75 -7.15 -6.57
C GLN A 139 -4.68 -7.28 -5.05
N ILE A 140 -3.77 -8.12 -4.55
CA ILE A 140 -3.59 -8.37 -3.12
C ILE A 140 -3.28 -7.06 -2.38
N VAL A 141 -2.26 -6.33 -2.81
CA VAL A 141 -1.87 -5.07 -2.16
C VAL A 141 -2.99 -4.04 -2.25
N SER A 142 -3.74 -3.98 -3.35
CA SER A 142 -4.86 -3.06 -3.49
C SER A 142 -6.00 -3.36 -2.51
N VAL A 143 -6.35 -4.64 -2.34
CA VAL A 143 -7.37 -5.08 -1.38
C VAL A 143 -6.91 -4.84 0.06
N ALA A 144 -5.68 -5.23 0.40
CA ALA A 144 -5.10 -5.03 1.72
C ALA A 144 -5.06 -3.53 2.10
N THR A 145 -4.60 -2.67 1.18
CA THR A 145 -4.58 -1.21 1.39
C THR A 145 -5.98 -0.65 1.66
N ALA A 146 -6.99 -1.11 0.91
CA ALA A 146 -8.38 -0.70 1.12
C ALA A 146 -8.92 -1.18 2.49
N ARG A 147 -8.67 -2.44 2.86
CA ARG A 147 -9.07 -2.97 4.18
C ARG A 147 -8.46 -2.16 5.33
N ARG A 148 -7.16 -1.90 5.25
CA ARG A 148 -6.41 -1.08 6.21
C ARG A 148 -7.03 0.31 6.34
N SER A 149 -7.29 0.97 5.20
CA SER A 149 -7.85 2.31 5.15
C SER A 149 -9.27 2.36 5.74
N ALA A 150 -10.10 1.36 5.40
CA ALA A 150 -11.48 1.25 5.90
C ALA A 150 -11.55 0.97 7.41
N ALA A 151 -10.63 0.17 7.94
CA ALA A 151 -10.60 -0.16 9.37
C ALA A 151 -10.14 1.02 10.26
N MET A 152 -9.29 1.91 9.72
CA MET A 152 -8.63 2.96 10.49
C MET A 152 -9.61 3.93 11.19
N PRO A 153 -10.70 4.42 10.55
CA PRO A 153 -11.72 5.19 11.25
C PRO A 153 -12.36 4.48 12.44
N PHE A 154 -12.78 3.23 12.28
CA PHE A 154 -13.38 2.45 13.36
C PHE A 154 -12.40 2.24 14.51
N LEU A 155 -11.12 1.97 14.19
CA LEU A 155 -10.06 1.84 15.16
C LEU A 155 -9.87 3.12 15.96
N GLN A 156 -9.79 4.26 15.28
CA GLN A 156 -9.62 5.60 15.89
C GLN A 156 -10.82 5.97 16.78
N ASP A 157 -12.04 5.78 16.28
CA ASP A 157 -13.26 6.12 17.01
C ASP A 157 -13.45 5.22 18.25
N ALA A 158 -13.16 3.92 18.11
CA ALA A 158 -13.19 2.98 19.23
C ALA A 158 -12.11 3.30 20.28
N ALA A 159 -10.89 3.63 19.85
CA ALA A 159 -9.82 4.04 20.75
C ALA A 159 -10.21 5.28 21.56
N LEU A 160 -10.83 6.27 20.90
CA LEU A 160 -11.29 7.48 21.57
C LEU A 160 -12.37 7.17 22.60
N ALA A 161 -13.41 6.40 22.21
CA ALA A 161 -14.49 6.01 23.09
C ALA A 161 -14.00 5.26 24.34
N LEU A 162 -13.00 4.38 24.18
CA LEU A 162 -12.40 3.64 25.29
C LEU A 162 -11.57 4.52 26.22
N THR A 163 -11.01 5.63 25.74
CA THR A 163 -10.26 6.57 26.60
C THR A 163 -11.13 7.65 27.25
N GLU A 164 -12.39 7.76 26.86
CA GLU A 164 -13.37 8.68 27.42
C GLU A 164 -14.24 7.95 28.46
N ALA A 165 -14.99 8.71 29.27
CA ALA A 165 -15.97 8.12 30.18
C ALA A 165 -17.01 7.29 29.38
N PRO A 166 -17.44 6.12 29.88
CA PRO A 166 -17.22 5.57 31.22
C PRO A 166 -16.00 4.65 31.34
N TYR A 167 -15.23 4.43 30.27
CA TYR A 167 -14.18 3.41 30.24
C TYR A 167 -12.85 3.93 30.79
N GLU A 168 -12.48 5.16 30.45
CA GLU A 168 -11.29 5.86 30.94
C GLU A 168 -9.98 5.06 30.79
N MET A 169 -9.89 4.18 29.78
CA MET A 169 -8.73 3.33 29.56
C MET A 169 -7.48 4.17 29.31
N THR A 170 -6.40 3.78 29.99
CA THR A 170 -5.08 4.32 29.74
C THR A 170 -4.56 3.85 28.38
N THR A 171 -3.50 4.52 27.92
CA THR A 171 -2.85 4.15 26.65
C THR A 171 -2.19 2.77 26.71
N ASN A 172 -1.78 2.31 27.90
CA ASN A 172 -1.18 0.98 28.06
C ASN A 172 -2.25 -0.11 27.98
N GLU A 173 -3.40 0.08 28.64
CA GLU A 173 -4.53 -0.85 28.56
C GLU A 173 -5.05 -0.98 27.12
N LEU A 174 -5.15 0.14 26.39
CA LEU A 174 -5.47 0.10 24.96
C LEU A 174 -4.43 -0.68 24.14
N ALA A 175 -3.15 -0.51 24.45
CA ALA A 175 -2.08 -1.19 23.73
C ALA A 175 -2.14 -2.71 23.95
N GLU A 176 -2.37 -3.14 25.19
CA GLU A 176 -2.60 -4.54 25.55
C GLU A 176 -3.84 -5.09 24.87
N LEU A 177 -4.94 -4.34 24.91
CA LEU A 177 -6.22 -4.74 24.30
C LEU A 177 -6.07 -5.03 22.80
N GLY A 178 -5.34 -4.19 22.08
CA GLY A 178 -5.12 -4.31 20.64
C GLY A 178 -3.92 -5.16 20.25
N ASN A 179 -3.17 -5.69 21.22
CA ASN A 179 -1.86 -6.32 21.00
C ASN A 179 -0.94 -5.46 20.12
N VAL A 180 -0.80 -4.18 20.48
CA VAL A 180 0.00 -3.17 19.77
C VAL A 180 0.93 -2.46 20.74
N THR A 181 1.85 -1.65 20.21
CA THR A 181 2.73 -0.85 21.08
C THR A 181 1.98 0.32 21.72
N PRO A 182 2.38 0.79 22.92
CA PRO A 182 1.81 2.00 23.53
C PRO A 182 1.95 3.25 22.66
N LYS A 183 3.01 3.33 21.85
CA LYS A 183 3.19 4.41 20.88
C LYS A 183 2.07 4.38 19.84
N TYR A 184 1.80 3.21 19.24
CA TYR A 184 0.75 3.06 18.25
C TYR A 184 -0.63 3.42 18.81
N ALA A 185 -0.99 2.89 19.98
CA ALA A 185 -2.25 3.23 20.65
C ALA A 185 -2.39 4.75 20.92
N ARG A 186 -1.29 5.40 21.31
CA ARG A 186 -1.24 6.87 21.50
C ARG A 186 -1.51 7.61 20.19
N ASP A 187 -0.85 7.20 19.11
CA ASP A 187 -0.94 7.85 17.81
C ASP A 187 -2.36 7.72 17.23
N VAL A 188 -2.95 6.53 17.28
CA VAL A 188 -4.36 6.27 16.90
C VAL A 188 -5.32 7.19 17.67
N LYS A 189 -5.17 7.27 18.98
CA LYS A 189 -6.00 8.15 19.83
C LYS A 189 -5.83 9.63 19.46
N ASN A 190 -4.59 10.08 19.25
CA ASN A 190 -4.31 11.47 18.89
C ASN A 190 -4.90 11.82 17.52
N ASP A 191 -4.85 10.89 16.57
CA ASP A 191 -5.45 11.04 15.25
C ASP A 191 -6.97 11.16 15.33
N ALA A 192 -7.61 10.33 16.17
CA ALA A 192 -9.05 10.42 16.44
C ALA A 192 -9.43 11.81 16.98
N LYS A 193 -8.69 12.33 17.95
CA LYS A 193 -8.92 13.68 18.51
C LYS A 193 -8.77 14.77 17.45
N ARG A 194 -7.73 14.69 16.62
CA ARG A 194 -7.52 15.65 15.52
C ARG A 194 -8.64 15.61 14.48
N ARG A 195 -9.18 14.42 14.20
CA ARG A 195 -10.32 14.27 13.28
C ARG A 195 -11.60 14.90 13.83
N ARG A 196 -11.87 14.78 15.14
CA ARG A 196 -13.06 15.37 15.78
C ARG A 196 -13.04 16.91 15.84
N GLN A 197 -11.86 17.51 15.76
CA GLN A 197 -11.66 18.97 15.82
C GLN A 197 -11.70 19.66 14.44
N ARG A 198 -11.76 18.90 13.36
CA ARG A 198 -11.89 19.41 11.99
C ARG A 198 -13.34 19.40 11.56
#